data_AF-A0A843JQ08-F1
#
_entry.id   AF-A0A843JQ08-F1
#
_cell.length_a   1.000
_cell.length_b   1.000
_cell.length_c   1.000
_cell.angle_alpha   90.00
_cell.angle_beta   90.00
_cell.angle_gamma   90.00
#
_symmetry.space_group_name_H-M   'P 1'
#
loop_
_entity.id
_entity.type
_entity.pdbx_description
1 polymer ?
#
loop_
_entity_poly.entity_id
_entity_poly.type
_entity_poly.pdbx_seq_one_letter_code
_entity_poly.pdbx_strand_id
1 'polypeptide(L)'
;DFTYLCIHLANGNHIILGKEIEYRQGHFNREDRFVPLIVGILSYLVGFAIALTLGVSNFLTVLILCYAVNTFIVLLITYKWKISIHTTGLTGPVAALIMLLGPLGAIVGLLYPVLIWSRFTLKKHTMAQAIAGGVFGLVMTVLEAYLYMDLLHLPVYNLVPLGECLWIILGLIFAPIVLGILTILNDNGKSNTKAIFYLLCILAIAFFAFFAPQSALIILILATVTSILVSYYGGENFSWFRAIR
;
A
#
# COMPACT_ATOMS: atom_id res chain seq x y z
N ASP A 1 -8.02 52.02 -8.85
CA ASP A 1 -8.98 51.19 -8.07
C ASP A 1 -8.38 49.90 -7.56
N PHE A 2 -7.74 49.98 -6.40
CA PHE A 2 -7.20 48.82 -5.67
C PHE A 2 -8.30 47.87 -5.16
N THR A 3 -9.54 48.35 -5.03
CA THR A 3 -10.69 47.55 -4.59
C THR A 3 -11.16 46.55 -5.67
N TYR A 4 -11.03 46.86 -6.96
CA TYR A 4 -11.38 45.94 -8.05
C TYR A 4 -10.33 44.83 -8.27
N LEU A 5 -9.05 45.11 -8.02
CA LEU A 5 -7.97 44.13 -8.12
C LEU A 5 -7.99 43.10 -6.97
N CYS A 6 -8.37 43.52 -5.75
CA CYS A 6 -8.54 42.62 -4.62
C CYS A 6 -9.75 41.69 -4.76
N ILE A 7 -10.85 42.13 -5.39
CA ILE A 7 -12.03 41.27 -5.63
C ILE A 7 -11.73 40.22 -6.74
N HIS A 8 -10.93 40.58 -7.75
CA HIS A 8 -10.54 39.63 -8.81
C HIS A 8 -9.53 38.57 -8.30
N LEU A 9 -8.64 38.93 -7.38
CA LEU A 9 -7.68 38.00 -6.76
C LEU A 9 -8.30 37.14 -5.63
N ALA A 10 -9.32 37.63 -4.94
CA ALA A 10 -10.08 36.85 -3.97
C ALA A 10 -10.96 35.77 -4.65
N ASN A 11 -11.56 36.09 -5.80
CA ASN A 11 -12.39 35.13 -6.55
C ASN A 11 -11.58 34.12 -7.40
N GLY A 12 -10.36 34.48 -7.84
CA GLY A 12 -9.52 33.60 -8.66
C GLY A 12 -8.82 32.48 -7.88
N ASN A 13 -8.41 32.74 -6.63
CA ASN A 13 -7.67 31.77 -5.82
C ASN A 13 -8.55 30.61 -5.34
N HIS A 14 -9.82 30.84 -5.04
CA HIS A 14 -10.76 29.77 -4.69
C HIS A 14 -11.08 28.85 -5.87
N ILE A 15 -11.07 29.37 -7.10
CA ILE A 15 -11.33 28.57 -8.32
C ILE A 15 -10.09 27.76 -8.70
N ILE A 16 -8.88 28.29 -8.51
CA ILE A 16 -7.63 27.57 -8.80
C ILE A 16 -7.34 26.52 -7.72
N LEU A 17 -7.51 26.85 -6.42
CA LEU A 17 -7.49 25.83 -5.36
C LEU A 17 -8.63 24.83 -5.54
N GLY A 18 -9.83 25.29 -5.89
CA GLY A 18 -10.99 24.45 -6.16
C GLY A 18 -10.72 23.46 -7.29
N LYS A 19 -10.12 23.91 -8.40
CA LYS A 19 -9.69 23.05 -9.52
C LYS A 19 -8.53 22.13 -9.16
N GLU A 20 -7.56 22.57 -8.35
CA GLU A 20 -6.47 21.68 -7.88
C GLU A 20 -7.00 20.62 -6.91
N ILE A 21 -7.96 20.98 -6.06
CA ILE A 21 -8.65 20.06 -5.15
C ILE A 21 -9.56 19.12 -5.95
N GLU A 22 -10.34 19.59 -6.92
CA GLU A 22 -11.14 18.77 -7.85
C GLU A 22 -10.26 17.88 -8.74
N TYR A 23 -9.06 18.31 -9.10
CA TYR A 23 -8.09 17.54 -9.88
C TYR A 23 -7.38 16.48 -9.02
N ARG A 24 -7.02 16.81 -7.77
CA ARG A 24 -6.47 15.84 -6.77
C ARG A 24 -7.53 14.84 -6.30
N GLN A 25 -8.77 15.28 -6.11
CA GLN A 25 -9.95 14.44 -5.88
C GLN A 25 -10.28 13.64 -7.14
N GLY A 26 -9.98 14.21 -8.32
CA GLY A 26 -10.19 13.67 -9.64
C GLY A 26 -11.67 13.41 -9.91
N HIS A 27 -12.28 14.26 -10.73
CA HIS A 27 -13.50 13.96 -11.49
C HIS A 27 -13.29 12.81 -12.49
N PHE A 28 -12.90 11.63 -12.00
CA PHE A 28 -13.26 10.37 -12.64
C PHE A 28 -14.64 10.07 -12.09
N ASN A 29 -15.64 9.94 -12.95
CA ASN A 29 -16.95 9.47 -12.53
C ASN A 29 -16.73 8.23 -11.66
N ARG A 30 -17.17 8.30 -10.40
CA ARG A 30 -17.02 7.17 -9.48
C ARG A 30 -17.59 5.91 -10.15
N GLU A 31 -18.69 6.08 -10.87
CA GLU A 31 -19.36 5.08 -11.72
C GLU A 31 -18.42 4.29 -12.65
N ASP A 32 -17.40 4.93 -13.25
CA ASP A 32 -16.44 4.28 -14.17
C ASP A 32 -15.54 3.25 -13.46
N ARG A 33 -15.42 3.32 -12.13
CA ARG A 33 -14.65 2.36 -11.32
C ARG A 33 -15.52 1.24 -10.73
N PHE A 34 -16.81 1.48 -10.58
CA PHE A 34 -17.69 0.55 -9.86
C PHE A 34 -18.01 -0.67 -10.73
N VAL A 35 -18.34 -0.44 -12.00
CA VAL A 35 -18.70 -1.54 -12.91
C VAL A 35 -17.53 -2.51 -13.09
N PRO A 36 -16.28 -2.09 -13.37
CA PRO A 36 -15.16 -3.01 -13.48
C PRO A 36 -14.87 -3.80 -12.19
N LEU A 37 -15.04 -3.17 -11.03
CA LEU A 37 -14.84 -3.85 -9.74
C LEU A 37 -15.92 -4.89 -9.47
N ILE A 38 -17.19 -4.59 -9.74
CA ILE A 38 -18.30 -5.55 -9.60
C ILE A 38 -18.12 -6.74 -10.53
N VAL A 39 -17.79 -6.49 -11.80
CA VAL A 39 -17.48 -7.56 -12.76
C VAL A 39 -16.31 -8.40 -12.26
N GLY A 40 -15.24 -7.78 -11.78
CA GLY A 40 -14.10 -8.48 -11.19
C GLY A 40 -14.49 -9.38 -10.02
N ILE A 41 -15.30 -8.89 -9.08
CA ILE A 41 -15.79 -9.66 -7.93
C ILE A 41 -16.57 -10.90 -8.41
N LEU A 42 -17.54 -10.72 -9.31
CA LEU A 42 -18.33 -11.83 -9.85
C LEU A 42 -17.45 -12.85 -10.59
N SER A 43 -16.49 -12.38 -11.39
CA SER A 43 -15.54 -13.25 -12.08
C SER A 43 -14.68 -14.06 -11.11
N TYR A 44 -14.20 -13.47 -10.01
CA TYR A 44 -13.45 -14.21 -9.00
C TYR A 44 -14.32 -15.22 -8.25
N LEU A 45 -15.58 -14.91 -7.94
CA LEU A 45 -16.50 -15.86 -7.31
C LEU A 45 -16.80 -17.06 -8.22
N VAL A 46 -17.01 -16.83 -9.52
CA VAL A 46 -17.16 -17.92 -10.50
C VAL A 46 -15.86 -18.73 -10.60
N GLY A 47 -14.71 -18.06 -10.69
CA GLY A 47 -13.40 -18.71 -10.71
C GLY A 47 -13.15 -19.57 -9.47
N PHE A 48 -13.56 -19.10 -8.29
CA PHE A 48 -13.48 -19.84 -7.04
C PHE A 48 -14.36 -21.10 -7.06
N ALA A 49 -15.62 -20.97 -7.51
CA ALA A 49 -16.52 -22.12 -7.65
C ALA A 49 -15.96 -23.17 -8.62
N ILE A 50 -15.41 -22.72 -9.77
CA ILE A 50 -14.73 -23.60 -10.73
C ILE A 50 -13.52 -24.27 -10.07
N ALA A 51 -12.69 -23.52 -9.36
CA ALA A 51 -11.49 -24.02 -8.70
C ALA A 51 -11.79 -25.13 -7.68
N LEU A 52 -12.89 -24.99 -6.91
CA LEU A 52 -13.39 -26.02 -6.00
C LEU A 52 -13.84 -27.29 -6.74
N THR A 53 -14.52 -27.15 -7.88
CA THR A 53 -15.06 -28.31 -8.63
C THR A 53 -14.01 -29.05 -9.47
N LEU A 54 -13.01 -28.34 -9.99
CA LEU A 54 -11.99 -28.90 -10.89
C LEU A 54 -10.71 -29.34 -10.17
N GLY A 55 -10.66 -29.24 -8.83
CA GLY A 55 -9.50 -29.67 -8.05
C GLY A 55 -8.24 -28.83 -8.32
N VAL A 56 -8.40 -27.53 -8.52
CA VAL A 56 -7.27 -26.59 -8.61
C VAL A 56 -6.51 -26.56 -7.28
N SER A 57 -5.21 -26.26 -7.31
CA SER A 57 -4.39 -26.27 -6.09
C SER A 57 -5.00 -25.43 -4.98
N ASN A 58 -5.03 -25.97 -3.76
CA ASN A 58 -5.63 -25.33 -2.56
C ASN A 58 -5.18 -23.88 -2.39
N PHE A 59 -3.88 -23.61 -2.58
CA PHE A 59 -3.32 -22.27 -2.48
C PHE A 59 -3.93 -21.31 -3.51
N LEU A 60 -4.06 -21.74 -4.77
CA LEU A 60 -4.61 -20.91 -5.84
C LEU A 60 -6.13 -20.69 -5.64
N THR A 61 -6.85 -21.73 -5.23
CA THR A 61 -8.27 -21.66 -4.88
C THR A 61 -8.52 -20.62 -3.77
N VAL A 62 -7.73 -20.68 -2.69
CA VAL A 62 -7.79 -19.70 -1.59
C VAL A 62 -7.44 -18.30 -2.08
N LEU A 63 -6.38 -18.16 -2.91
CA LEU A 63 -5.97 -16.86 -3.42
C LEU A 63 -7.07 -16.22 -4.26
N ILE A 64 -7.76 -16.97 -5.13
CA ILE A 64 -8.89 -16.44 -5.92
C ILE A 64 -9.98 -15.86 -5.00
N LEU A 65 -10.29 -16.54 -3.90
CA LEU A 65 -11.24 -16.05 -2.91
C LEU A 65 -10.74 -14.77 -2.22
N CYS A 66 -9.45 -14.70 -1.86
CA CYS A 66 -8.85 -13.46 -1.33
C CYS A 66 -9.01 -12.30 -2.33
N TYR A 67 -8.81 -12.52 -3.63
CA TYR A 67 -9.02 -11.46 -4.63
C TYR A 67 -10.48 -11.02 -4.73
N ALA A 68 -11.44 -11.95 -4.64
CA ALA A 68 -12.86 -11.61 -4.63
C ALA A 68 -13.19 -10.68 -3.45
N VAL A 69 -12.78 -11.06 -2.24
CA VAL A 69 -13.10 -10.32 -1.01
C VAL A 69 -12.31 -9.00 -0.94
N ASN A 70 -11.02 -8.99 -1.27
CA ASN A 70 -10.23 -7.76 -1.33
C ASN A 70 -10.79 -6.76 -2.34
N THR A 71 -11.24 -7.22 -3.51
CA THR A 71 -11.85 -6.33 -4.52
C THR A 71 -13.18 -5.76 -4.02
N PHE A 72 -13.98 -6.56 -3.32
CA PHE A 72 -15.19 -6.09 -2.66
C PHE A 72 -14.90 -5.03 -1.58
N ILE A 73 -13.90 -5.25 -0.73
CA ILE A 73 -13.51 -4.27 0.28
C ILE A 73 -12.95 -2.99 -0.37
N VAL A 74 -12.14 -3.10 -1.42
CA VAL A 74 -11.65 -1.95 -2.20
C VAL A 74 -12.80 -1.15 -2.81
N LEU A 75 -13.85 -1.80 -3.30
CA LEU A 75 -15.07 -1.14 -3.78
C LEU A 75 -15.72 -0.31 -2.66
N LEU A 76 -15.87 -0.89 -1.46
CA LEU A 76 -16.41 -0.19 -0.29
C LEU A 76 -15.53 1.00 0.13
N ILE A 77 -14.21 0.81 0.18
CA ILE A 77 -13.26 1.88 0.53
C ILE A 77 -13.33 3.00 -0.50
N THR A 78 -13.32 2.67 -1.80
CA THR A 78 -13.32 3.63 -2.91
C THR A 78 -14.58 4.50 -2.91
N TYR A 79 -15.68 4.05 -2.30
CA TYR A 79 -16.88 4.87 -2.10
C TYR A 79 -16.64 6.09 -1.19
N LYS A 80 -15.74 5.98 -0.20
CA LYS A 80 -15.42 7.05 0.77
C LYS A 80 -14.06 7.69 0.55
N TRP A 81 -13.08 6.93 0.07
CA TRP A 81 -11.69 7.36 -0.02
C TRP A 81 -10.94 6.68 -1.18
N LYS A 82 -10.23 7.46 -2.00
CA LYS A 82 -9.61 7.02 -3.26
C LYS A 82 -8.33 6.20 -3.03
N ILE A 83 -8.49 4.97 -2.54
CA ILE A 83 -7.40 4.00 -2.39
C ILE A 83 -6.80 3.62 -3.76
N SER A 84 -5.50 3.34 -3.79
CA SER A 84 -4.82 2.95 -5.02
C SER A 84 -4.98 1.46 -5.29
N ILE A 85 -5.88 1.13 -6.22
CA ILE A 85 -6.14 -0.24 -6.68
C ILE A 85 -4.88 -0.88 -7.27
N HIS A 86 -3.98 -0.09 -7.88
CA HIS A 86 -2.74 -0.62 -8.47
C HIS A 86 -1.78 -1.14 -7.40
N THR A 87 -1.62 -0.40 -6.31
CA THR A 87 -0.76 -0.82 -5.21
C THR A 87 -1.37 -1.97 -4.42
N THR A 88 -2.70 -2.02 -4.28
CA THR A 88 -3.40 -3.19 -3.75
C THR A 88 -3.17 -4.42 -4.64
N GLY A 89 -3.35 -4.27 -5.95
CA GLY A 89 -3.15 -5.34 -6.92
C GLY A 89 -1.70 -5.85 -7.02
N LEU A 90 -0.70 -5.01 -6.73
CA LEU A 90 0.70 -5.45 -6.65
C LEU A 90 1.01 -6.22 -5.37
N THR A 91 0.43 -5.82 -4.24
CA THR A 91 0.83 -6.34 -2.93
C THR A 91 0.13 -7.65 -2.56
N GLY A 92 -1.03 -7.96 -3.15
CA GLY A 92 -1.64 -9.29 -3.05
C GLY A 92 -0.74 -10.42 -3.60
N PRO A 93 -0.21 -10.34 -4.83
CA PRO A 93 0.78 -11.29 -5.35
C PRO A 93 2.05 -11.32 -4.52
N VAL A 94 2.53 -10.17 -4.03
CA VAL A 94 3.71 -10.13 -3.15
C VAL A 94 3.44 -10.90 -1.85
N ALA A 95 2.26 -10.74 -1.24
CA ALA A 95 1.86 -11.53 -0.08
C ALA A 95 1.84 -13.03 -0.39
N ALA A 96 1.23 -13.43 -1.52
CA ALA A 96 1.22 -14.82 -1.95
C ALA A 96 2.63 -15.39 -2.16
N LEU A 97 3.53 -14.61 -2.78
CA LEU A 97 4.92 -15.02 -2.97
C LEU A 97 5.69 -15.10 -1.66
N ILE A 98 5.46 -14.20 -0.71
CA ILE A 98 6.05 -14.29 0.63
C ILE A 98 5.60 -15.58 1.30
N MET A 99 4.30 -15.87 1.25
CA MET A 99 3.73 -17.08 1.85
C MET A 99 4.35 -18.37 1.28
N LEU A 100 4.68 -18.41 -0.02
CA LEU A 100 5.24 -19.60 -0.68
C LEU A 100 6.77 -19.67 -0.66
N LEU A 101 7.46 -18.53 -0.79
CA LEU A 101 8.90 -18.46 -1.05
C LEU A 101 9.68 -17.88 0.14
N GLY A 102 9.02 -17.53 1.24
CA GLY A 102 9.70 -16.88 2.34
C GLY A 102 10.16 -15.47 1.98
N PRO A 103 11.33 -15.07 2.50
CA PRO A 103 11.93 -13.75 2.24
C PRO A 103 12.11 -13.44 0.76
N LEU A 104 12.33 -14.48 -0.07
CA LEU A 104 12.53 -14.30 -1.50
C LEU A 104 11.30 -13.73 -2.19
N GLY A 105 10.10 -14.03 -1.70
CA GLY A 105 8.86 -13.46 -2.23
C GLY A 105 8.78 -11.94 -2.03
N ALA A 106 9.41 -11.41 -0.98
CA ALA A 106 9.42 -9.97 -0.70
C ALA A 106 10.33 -9.19 -1.66
N ILE A 107 11.21 -9.84 -2.42
CA ILE A 107 12.02 -9.17 -3.46
C ILE A 107 11.11 -8.50 -4.50
N VAL A 108 9.99 -9.15 -4.87
CA VAL A 108 8.98 -8.55 -5.76
C VAL A 108 8.31 -7.34 -5.10
N GLY A 109 8.25 -7.32 -3.77
CA GLY A 109 7.82 -6.16 -2.99
C GLY A 109 8.68 -4.91 -3.20
N LEU A 110 9.90 -5.00 -3.75
CA LEU A 110 10.70 -3.83 -4.12
C LEU A 110 10.06 -3.02 -5.27
N LEU A 111 9.13 -3.61 -6.02
CA LEU A 111 8.32 -2.86 -7.00
C LEU A 111 7.31 -1.92 -6.34
N TYR A 112 7.01 -2.11 -5.05
CA TYR A 112 6.00 -1.32 -4.36
C TYR A 112 6.40 0.16 -4.21
N PRO A 113 7.62 0.51 -3.74
CA PRO A 113 8.12 1.88 -3.80
C PRO A 113 8.09 2.48 -5.22
N VAL A 114 8.45 1.71 -6.24
CA VAL A 114 8.42 2.15 -7.65
C VAL A 114 6.99 2.47 -8.09
N LEU A 115 6.03 1.63 -7.69
CA LEU A 115 4.63 1.82 -8.03
C LEU A 115 4.01 3.01 -7.28
N ILE A 116 4.33 3.19 -5.99
CA ILE A 116 3.96 4.39 -5.21
C ILE A 116 4.48 5.65 -5.93
N TRP A 117 5.78 5.67 -6.28
CA TRP A 117 6.39 6.76 -7.03
C TRP A 117 5.65 7.06 -8.33
N SER A 118 5.36 6.03 -9.13
CA SER A 118 4.60 6.16 -10.37
C SER A 118 3.22 6.80 -10.14
N ARG A 119 2.47 6.33 -9.15
CA ARG A 119 1.11 6.84 -8.86
C ARG A 119 1.13 8.29 -8.38
N PHE A 120 2.14 8.67 -7.62
CA PHE A 120 2.34 10.04 -7.16
C PHE A 120 2.79 10.98 -8.28
N THR A 121 3.81 10.61 -9.03
CA THR A 121 4.37 11.41 -10.14
C THR A 121 3.33 11.66 -11.23
N LEU A 122 2.49 10.66 -11.53
CA LEU A 122 1.36 10.79 -12.48
C LEU A 122 0.16 11.55 -11.87
N LYS A 123 0.28 12.07 -10.65
CA LYS A 123 -0.77 12.78 -9.89
C LYS A 123 -2.09 12.00 -9.80
N LYS A 124 -2.02 10.66 -9.81
CA LYS A 124 -3.21 9.79 -9.77
C LYS A 124 -3.67 9.53 -8.33
N HIS A 125 -2.74 9.42 -7.40
CA HIS A 125 -2.98 9.19 -5.97
C HIS A 125 -1.98 9.99 -5.12
N THR A 126 -2.37 10.35 -3.90
CA THR A 126 -1.42 10.82 -2.88
C THR A 126 -0.56 9.66 -2.37
N MET A 127 0.58 9.95 -1.73
CA MET A 127 1.38 8.88 -1.10
C MET A 127 0.57 8.09 -0.08
N ALA A 128 -0.24 8.76 0.74
CA ALA A 128 -1.09 8.09 1.72
C ALA A 128 -2.05 7.09 1.07
N GLN A 129 -2.66 7.45 -0.06
CA GLN A 129 -3.57 6.57 -0.82
C GLN A 129 -2.84 5.37 -1.46
N ALA A 130 -1.62 5.59 -1.95
CA ALA A 130 -0.77 4.54 -2.51
C ALA A 130 -0.27 3.57 -1.43
N ILE A 131 0.18 4.12 -0.29
CA ILE A 131 0.66 3.34 0.86
C ILE A 131 -0.47 2.52 1.46
N ALA A 132 -1.64 3.12 1.71
CA ALA A 132 -2.76 2.37 2.28
C ALA A 132 -3.24 1.27 1.35
N GLY A 133 -3.24 1.50 0.02
CA GLY A 133 -3.56 0.48 -0.96
C GLY A 133 -2.67 -0.75 -0.86
N GLY A 134 -1.35 -0.53 -0.75
CA GLY A 134 -0.41 -1.65 -0.64
C GLY A 134 -0.41 -2.33 0.72
N VAL A 135 -0.54 -1.59 1.83
CA VAL A 135 -0.69 -2.17 3.18
C VAL A 135 -1.94 -3.04 3.23
N PHE A 136 -3.06 -2.53 2.72
CA PHE A 136 -4.32 -3.25 2.63
C PHE A 136 -4.15 -4.57 1.85
N GLY A 137 -3.61 -4.51 0.62
CA GLY A 137 -3.46 -5.70 -0.22
C GLY A 137 -2.57 -6.77 0.40
N LEU A 138 -1.44 -6.35 1.00
CA LEU A 138 -0.51 -7.28 1.65
C LEU A 138 -1.12 -7.95 2.89
N VAL A 139 -1.66 -7.15 3.82
CA VAL A 139 -2.18 -7.63 5.11
C VAL A 139 -3.40 -8.51 4.90
N MET A 140 -4.36 -8.04 4.10
CA MET A 140 -5.61 -8.78 3.93
C MET A 140 -5.39 -10.09 3.19
N THR A 141 -4.55 -10.13 2.15
CA THR A 141 -4.26 -11.38 1.46
C THR A 141 -3.67 -12.44 2.39
N VAL A 142 -2.73 -12.08 3.28
CA VAL A 142 -2.16 -13.05 4.24
C VAL A 142 -3.22 -13.51 5.25
N LEU A 143 -3.95 -12.59 5.87
CA LEU A 143 -4.95 -12.93 6.88
C LEU A 143 -6.09 -13.79 6.30
N GLU A 144 -6.63 -13.36 5.16
CA GLU A 144 -7.68 -14.09 4.45
C GLU A 144 -7.20 -15.45 4.00
N ALA A 145 -5.96 -15.57 3.49
CA ALA A 145 -5.45 -16.86 3.03
C ALA A 145 -5.37 -17.87 4.17
N TYR A 146 -4.81 -17.47 5.32
CA TYR A 146 -4.77 -18.33 6.50
C TYR A 146 -6.17 -18.68 7.03
N LEU A 147 -7.07 -17.70 7.09
CA LEU A 147 -8.45 -17.90 7.50
C LEU A 147 -9.18 -18.89 6.59
N TYR A 148 -9.07 -18.74 5.27
CA TYR A 148 -9.77 -19.59 4.31
C TYR A 148 -9.19 -20.99 4.23
N MET A 149 -7.88 -21.16 4.38
CA MET A 149 -7.27 -22.49 4.47
C MET A 149 -7.81 -23.28 5.66
N ASP A 150 -7.98 -22.62 6.81
CA ASP A 150 -8.54 -23.21 8.02
C ASP A 150 -10.05 -23.47 7.85
N LEU A 151 -10.81 -22.43 7.50
CA LEU A 151 -12.27 -22.46 7.39
C LEU A 151 -12.79 -23.42 6.32
N LEU A 152 -12.07 -23.54 5.19
CA LEU A 152 -12.46 -24.40 4.06
C LEU A 152 -11.75 -25.75 4.09
N HIS A 153 -10.92 -26.02 5.10
CA HIS A 153 -10.12 -27.24 5.21
C HIS A 153 -9.26 -27.52 3.95
N LEU A 154 -8.59 -26.48 3.43
CA LEU A 154 -7.73 -26.54 2.25
C LEU A 154 -6.25 -26.43 2.65
N PRO A 155 -5.62 -27.49 3.19
CA PRO A 155 -4.26 -27.40 3.72
C PRO A 155 -3.22 -27.17 2.62
N VAL A 156 -2.19 -26.39 2.96
CA VAL A 156 -1.00 -26.13 2.13
C VAL A 156 0.24 -26.31 3.00
N TYR A 157 1.09 -27.30 2.67
CA TYR A 157 2.12 -27.80 3.59
C TYR A 157 3.45 -27.01 3.59
N ASN A 158 3.65 -26.09 2.65
CA ASN A 158 4.92 -25.37 2.46
C ASN A 158 4.78 -23.85 2.62
N LEU A 159 3.95 -23.39 3.56
CA LEU A 159 3.78 -21.96 3.82
C LEU A 159 4.69 -21.47 4.94
N VAL A 160 5.18 -20.24 4.77
CA VAL A 160 5.84 -19.49 5.84
C VAL A 160 4.85 -19.27 6.97
N PRO A 161 5.13 -19.69 8.21
CA PRO A 161 4.17 -19.58 9.32
C PRO A 161 3.61 -18.17 9.49
N LEU A 162 2.32 -18.04 9.83
CA LEU A 162 1.64 -16.75 9.97
C LEU A 162 2.43 -15.77 10.86
N GLY A 163 2.98 -16.25 11.98
CA GLY A 163 3.80 -15.42 12.87
C GLY A 163 5.00 -14.78 12.16
N GLU A 164 5.71 -15.53 11.31
CA GLU A 164 6.82 -15.03 10.51
C GLU A 164 6.34 -14.09 9.39
N CYS A 165 5.22 -14.39 8.74
CA CYS A 165 4.59 -13.47 7.78
C CYS A 165 4.27 -12.12 8.42
N LEU A 166 3.73 -12.08 9.64
CA LEU A 166 3.42 -10.84 10.34
C LEU A 166 4.68 -10.01 10.58
N TRP A 167 5.78 -10.63 11.00
CA TRP A 167 7.06 -9.95 11.16
C TRP A 167 7.59 -9.40 9.82
N ILE A 168 7.51 -10.17 8.73
CA ILE A 168 7.93 -9.73 7.39
C ILE A 168 7.08 -8.54 6.91
N ILE A 169 5.76 -8.60 7.10
CA ILE A 169 4.84 -7.52 6.75
C ILE A 169 5.20 -6.25 7.51
N LEU A 170 5.39 -6.35 8.84
CA LEU A 170 5.78 -5.22 9.67
C LEU A 170 7.10 -4.60 9.19
N GLY A 171 8.11 -5.43 8.90
CA GLY A 171 9.40 -4.97 8.37
C GLY A 171 9.25 -4.24 7.02
N LEU A 172 8.43 -4.77 6.12
CA LEU A 172 8.23 -4.22 4.78
C LEU A 172 7.53 -2.85 4.79
N ILE A 173 6.51 -2.68 5.64
CA ILE A 173 5.68 -1.46 5.65
C ILE A 173 6.21 -0.37 6.59
N PHE A 174 7.10 -0.71 7.54
CA PHE A 174 7.58 0.18 8.58
C PHE A 174 8.14 1.50 8.03
N ALA A 175 9.23 1.46 7.24
CA ALA A 175 9.91 2.67 6.79
C ALA A 175 9.02 3.58 5.91
N PRO A 176 8.25 3.07 4.93
CA PRO A 176 7.31 3.90 4.16
C PRO A 176 6.22 4.56 5.00
N ILE A 177 5.67 3.85 6.01
CA ILE A 177 4.65 4.41 6.90
C ILE A 177 5.26 5.52 7.76
N VAL A 178 6.41 5.28 8.39
CA VAL A 178 7.08 6.29 9.22
C VAL A 178 7.42 7.54 8.40
N LEU A 179 7.94 7.38 7.18
CA LEU A 179 8.20 8.51 6.28
C LEU A 179 6.92 9.24 5.89
N GLY A 180 5.84 8.51 5.58
CA GLY A 180 4.54 9.11 5.28
C GLY A 180 4.00 9.96 6.43
N ILE A 181 4.09 9.46 7.67
CA ILE A 181 3.66 10.18 8.87
C ILE A 181 4.53 11.41 9.13
N LEU A 182 5.87 11.24 9.11
CA LEU A 182 6.79 12.34 9.37
C LEU A 182 6.72 13.43 8.32
N THR A 183 6.40 13.08 7.07
CA THR A 183 6.12 14.06 6.01
C THR A 183 4.91 14.93 6.37
N ILE A 184 3.81 14.31 6.80
CA ILE A 184 2.59 15.04 7.19
C ILE A 184 2.87 15.94 8.40
N LEU A 185 3.65 15.47 9.38
CA LEU A 185 4.03 16.27 10.54
C LEU A 185 4.93 17.45 10.15
N ASN A 186 5.89 17.23 9.24
CA ASN A 186 6.76 18.28 8.72
C ASN A 186 5.96 19.35 7.98
N ASP A 187 5.04 18.93 7.11
CA ASP A 187 4.14 19.82 6.36
C ASP A 187 3.21 20.62 7.31
N ASN A 188 2.96 20.13 8.54
CA ASN A 188 2.23 20.82 9.62
C ASN A 188 3.13 21.62 10.58
N GLY A 189 4.40 21.86 10.24
CA GLY A 189 5.31 22.72 11.00
C GLY A 189 6.12 22.04 12.10
N LYS A 190 6.12 20.70 12.19
CA LYS A 190 6.96 19.96 13.15
C LYS A 190 8.42 19.99 12.70
N SER A 191 9.32 20.49 13.56
CA SER A 191 10.77 20.42 13.34
C SER A 191 11.39 19.06 13.73
N ASN A 192 12.60 18.79 13.27
CA ASN A 192 13.42 17.60 13.59
C ASN A 192 12.90 16.24 13.07
N THR A 193 11.98 16.23 12.11
CA THR A 193 11.40 15.00 11.50
C THR A 193 12.47 14.03 10.97
N LYS A 194 13.53 14.55 10.35
CA LYS A 194 14.70 13.76 9.92
C LYS A 194 15.35 12.97 11.06
N ALA A 195 15.68 13.63 12.16
CA ALA A 195 16.36 12.98 13.29
C ALA A 195 15.46 11.91 13.92
N ILE A 196 14.16 12.19 14.00
CA ILE A 196 13.15 11.24 14.49
C ILE A 196 13.09 10.01 13.58
N PHE A 197 13.12 10.18 12.25
CA PHE A 197 13.13 9.05 11.32
C PHE A 197 14.30 8.09 11.56
N TYR A 198 15.53 8.61 11.60
CA TYR A 198 16.70 7.77 11.80
C TYR A 198 16.70 7.07 13.16
N LEU A 199 16.29 7.77 14.22
CA LEU A 199 16.14 7.18 15.54
C LEU A 199 15.14 6.00 15.51
N LEU A 200 13.97 6.18 14.90
CA LEU A 200 12.95 5.14 14.79
C LEU A 200 13.46 3.92 14.00
N CYS A 201 14.22 4.14 12.91
CA CYS A 201 14.83 3.05 12.15
C CYS A 201 15.85 2.26 12.97
N ILE A 202 16.73 2.93 13.73
CA ILE A 202 17.72 2.28 14.59
C ILE A 202 17.02 1.44 15.66
N LEU A 203 16.00 2.00 16.32
CA LEU A 203 15.22 1.29 17.33
C LEU A 203 14.48 0.09 16.74
N ALA A 204 13.91 0.23 15.54
CA ALA A 204 13.23 -0.88 14.86
C ALA A 204 14.19 -2.01 14.48
N ILE A 205 15.38 -1.68 13.95
CA ILE A 205 16.40 -2.69 13.63
C ILE A 205 16.86 -3.42 14.88
N ALA A 206 17.14 -2.69 15.97
CA ALA A 206 17.49 -3.31 17.24
C ALA A 206 16.38 -4.24 17.74
N PHE A 207 15.13 -3.77 17.72
CA PHE A 207 13.97 -4.57 18.13
C PHE A 207 13.81 -5.85 17.30
N PHE A 208 13.86 -5.74 15.97
CA PHE A 208 13.75 -6.91 15.10
C PHE A 208 14.91 -7.89 15.28
N ALA A 209 16.13 -7.40 15.57
CA ALA A 209 17.28 -8.26 15.80
C ALA A 209 17.15 -9.13 17.07
N PHE A 210 16.42 -8.65 18.10
CA PHE A 210 16.20 -9.43 19.32
C PHE A 210 14.97 -10.34 19.26
N PHE A 211 13.92 -9.95 18.53
CA PHE A 211 12.61 -10.61 18.65
C PHE A 211 12.06 -11.20 17.35
N ALA A 212 12.51 -10.75 16.19
CA ALA A 212 11.95 -11.17 14.91
C ALA A 212 12.77 -12.31 14.28
N PRO A 213 12.13 -13.17 13.46
CA PRO A 213 12.84 -14.09 12.59
C PRO A 213 13.85 -13.35 11.70
N GLN A 214 14.98 -14.00 11.39
CA GLN A 214 16.05 -13.41 10.59
C GLN A 214 15.55 -12.90 9.22
N SER A 215 14.59 -13.61 8.63
CA SER A 215 13.85 -13.23 7.42
C SER A 215 13.26 -11.82 7.51
N ALA A 216 12.52 -11.53 8.57
CA ALA A 216 11.87 -10.24 8.77
C ALA A 216 12.86 -9.10 9.02
N LEU A 217 13.95 -9.37 9.76
CA LEU A 217 15.02 -8.39 9.97
C LEU A 217 15.68 -7.99 8.63
N ILE A 218 15.97 -8.97 7.78
CA ILE A 218 16.54 -8.71 6.44
C ILE A 218 15.60 -7.81 5.63
N ILE A 219 14.30 -8.12 5.61
CA ILE A 219 13.31 -7.32 4.89
C ILE A 219 13.20 -5.90 5.45
N LEU A 220 13.21 -5.72 6.78
CA LEU A 220 13.23 -4.39 7.41
C LEU A 220 14.43 -3.56 6.95
N ILE A 221 15.63 -4.15 6.96
CA ILE A 221 16.86 -3.46 6.56
C ILE A 221 16.78 -3.05 5.08
N LEU A 222 16.41 -3.98 4.20
CA LEU A 222 16.29 -3.72 2.77
C LEU A 222 15.24 -2.63 2.49
N ALA A 223 14.05 -2.75 3.07
CA ALA A 223 12.97 -1.76 2.90
C ALA A 223 13.38 -0.37 3.41
N THR A 224 14.13 -0.31 4.52
CA THR A 224 14.65 0.95 5.08
C THR A 224 15.66 1.60 4.14
N VAL A 225 16.65 0.84 3.67
CA VAL A 225 17.66 1.33 2.72
C VAL A 225 17.01 1.83 1.44
N THR A 226 16.10 1.06 0.85
CA THR A 226 15.35 1.47 -0.35
C THR A 226 14.56 2.75 -0.11
N SER A 227 13.87 2.88 1.03
CA SER A 227 13.09 4.07 1.37
C SER A 227 13.94 5.32 1.53
N ILE A 228 15.15 5.20 2.11
CA ILE A 228 16.11 6.30 2.22
C ILE A 228 16.60 6.73 0.83
N LEU A 229 17.02 5.78 -0.01
CA LEU A 229 17.51 6.07 -1.36
C LEU A 229 16.45 6.77 -2.21
N VAL A 230 15.22 6.25 -2.21
CA VAL A 230 14.09 6.86 -2.93
C VAL A 230 13.82 8.29 -2.44
N SER A 231 13.93 8.52 -1.13
CA SER A 231 13.73 9.86 -0.55
C SER A 231 14.83 10.84 -0.93
N TYR A 232 16.08 10.39 -0.97
CA TYR A 232 17.22 11.24 -1.35
C TYR A 232 17.19 11.66 -2.82
N TYR A 233 16.83 10.72 -3.70
CA TYR A 233 16.75 10.96 -5.15
C TYR A 233 15.38 11.45 -5.64
N GLY A 234 14.43 11.65 -4.73
CA GLY A 234 13.07 12.03 -5.08
C GLY A 234 12.88 13.48 -5.54
N GLY A 235 13.85 14.37 -5.29
CA GLY A 235 13.75 15.79 -5.61
C GLY A 235 12.73 16.54 -4.73
N GLU A 236 12.71 17.88 -4.82
CA GLU A 236 12.05 18.78 -3.85
C GLU A 236 10.52 18.61 -3.76
N ASN A 237 9.91 18.10 -4.82
CA ASN A 237 8.46 17.86 -4.87
C ASN A 237 8.06 16.51 -4.28
N PHE A 238 9.03 15.63 -3.98
CA PHE A 238 8.73 14.33 -3.40
C PHE A 238 8.38 14.47 -1.92
N SER A 239 7.28 13.85 -1.53
CA SER A 239 6.76 14.04 -0.18
C SER A 239 7.76 13.56 0.90
N TRP A 240 8.44 12.42 0.70
CA TRP A 240 9.43 11.93 1.68
C TRP A 240 10.76 12.68 1.63
N PHE A 241 11.05 13.40 0.54
CA PHE A 241 12.26 14.23 0.44
C PHE A 241 12.27 15.30 1.53
N ARG A 242 11.11 15.93 1.78
CA ARG A 242 10.95 16.94 2.84
C ARG A 242 11.02 16.38 4.25
N ALA A 243 10.81 15.07 4.44
CA ALA A 243 10.94 14.43 5.74
C ALA A 243 12.39 14.10 6.11
N ILE A 244 13.29 14.00 5.12
CA ILE A 244 14.70 13.61 5.31
C ILE A 244 15.68 14.76 5.05
N ARG A 245 15.33 15.76 4.23
CA ARG A 245 16.20 16.90 3.88
C ARG A 245 15.77 18.16 4.60
#